data_AF-A0A6L8FD79-F1
#
_entry.id   AF-A0A6L8FD79-F1
#
_cell.length_a   1.000
_cell.length_b   1.000
_cell.length_c   1.000
_cell.angle_alpha   90.00
_cell.angle_beta   90.00
_cell.angle_gamma   90.00
#
_symmetry.space_group_name_H-M   'P 1'
#
loop_
_entity.id
_entity.type
_entity.pdbx_description
1 polymer ?
#
loop_
_entity_poly.entity_id
_entity_poly.type
_entity_poly.pdbx_seq_one_letter_code
_entity_poly.pdbx_strand_id
1 'polypeptide(L)' 'MTKSVTLRLDEDVYTEFREAAVAERRPIPNLIETAALERIRETQFVDETEAAEILSDRELIKRLEAGSRQARERTGKFVE' A
#
# COMPACT_ATOMS: atom_id res chain seq x y z
N MET A 1 16.25 20.75 -2.45
CA MET A 1 17.45 20.43 -1.65
C MET A 1 17.65 18.93 -1.68
N THR A 2 18.72 18.43 -2.30
CA THR A 2 18.99 16.99 -2.34
C THR A 2 19.59 16.53 -1.01
N LYS A 3 19.15 15.38 -0.51
CA LYS A 3 19.68 14.72 0.68
C LYS A 3 20.17 13.33 0.29
N SER A 4 21.21 12.83 0.94
CA SER A 4 21.72 11.46 0.72
C SER A 4 21.34 10.56 1.89
N VAL A 5 21.12 9.29 1.58
CA VAL A 5 20.89 8.22 2.56
C VAL A 5 22.02 7.22 2.41
N THR A 6 22.63 6.82 3.53
CA THR A 6 23.67 5.79 3.57
C THR A 6 23.10 4.54 4.22
N LEU A 7 23.17 3.40 3.53
CA LEU A 7 22.70 2.12 4.01
C LEU A 7 23.88 1.16 4.21
N ARG A 8 23.89 0.40 5.30
CA ARG A 8 24.81 -0.73 5.47
C ARG A 8 24.06 -2.01 5.11
N LEU A 9 24.67 -2.81 4.25
CA LEU A 9 24.11 -4.05 3.75
C LEU A 9 25.13 -5.16 3.95
N ASP A 10 24.65 -6.35 4.27
CA ASP A 10 25.45 -7.57 4.15
C ASP A 10 25.59 -7.93 2.67
N GLU A 11 26.62 -8.68 2.31
CA GLU A 11 26.94 -8.95 0.89
C GLU A 11 25.83 -9.70 0.15
N ASP A 12 25.13 -10.60 0.82
CA ASP A 12 24.03 -11.36 0.21
C ASP A 12 22.90 -10.41 -0.20
N VAL A 13 22.56 -9.45 0.67
CA VAL A 13 21.51 -8.45 0.40
C VAL A 13 21.95 -7.47 -0.69
N TYR A 14 23.21 -7.04 -0.67
CA TYR A 14 23.75 -6.19 -1.72
C TYR A 14 23.71 -6.88 -3.08
N THR A 15 24.04 -8.17 -3.12
CA THR A 15 24.03 -8.99 -4.35
C THR A 15 22.62 -9.09 -4.90
N GLU A 16 21.62 -9.38 -4.07
CA GLU A 16 20.22 -9.42 -4.47
C GLU A 16 19.75 -8.08 -5.07
N PHE A 17 20.06 -6.96 -4.41
CA PHE A 17 19.72 -5.63 -4.93
C PHE A 17 20.41 -5.34 -6.26
N ARG A 18 21.67 -5.76 -6.41
CA ARG A 18 22.43 -5.58 -7.65
C ARG A 18 21.81 -6.39 -8.79
N GLU A 19 21.45 -7.64 -8.56
CA GLU A 19 20.84 -8.50 -9.58
C GLU A 19 19.48 -7.96 -10.03
N ALA A 20 18.62 -7.56 -9.09
CA ALA A 20 17.34 -6.93 -9.38
C ALA A 20 17.51 -5.62 -10.17
N ALA A 21 18.43 -4.75 -9.74
CA ALA A 21 18.74 -3.49 -10.43
C ALA A 21 19.20 -3.72 -11.88
N VAL A 22 20.04 -4.75 -12.12
CA VAL A 22 20.51 -5.12 -13.46
C VAL A 22 19.35 -5.66 -14.31
N ALA A 23 18.52 -6.54 -13.75
CA ALA A 23 17.37 -7.11 -14.45
C ALA A 23 16.38 -6.02 -14.91
N GLU A 24 16.15 -5.01 -14.06
CA GLU A 24 15.28 -3.87 -14.34
C GLU A 24 15.96 -2.72 -15.10
N ARG A 25 17.25 -2.85 -15.43
CA ARG A 25 18.05 -1.81 -16.11
C ARG A 25 18.01 -0.44 -15.42
N ARG A 26 18.03 -0.43 -14.08
CA ARG A 26 18.04 0.80 -13.28
C ARG A 26 19.13 0.78 -12.20
N PRO A 27 19.63 1.95 -11.74
CA PRO A 27 20.61 1.99 -10.65
C PRO A 27 20.03 1.50 -9.32
N ILE A 28 20.87 0.89 -8.47
CA ILE A 28 20.47 0.42 -7.12
C ILE A 28 19.78 1.51 -6.28
N PRO A 29 20.26 2.77 -6.22
CA PRO A 29 19.56 3.80 -5.46
C PRO A 29 18.14 4.06 -5.95
N ASN A 30 17.92 4.00 -7.26
CA ASN A 30 16.61 4.21 -7.86
C ASN A 30 15.66 3.02 -7.62
N LEU A 31 16.18 1.79 -7.66
CA LEU A 31 15.46 0.58 -7.26
C LEU A 31 14.96 0.71 -5.80
N ILE A 32 15.86 1.02 -4.87
CA ILE A 32 15.55 1.15 -3.43
C ILE A 32 14.55 2.28 -3.18
N GLU A 33 14.77 3.45 -3.78
CA GLU A 33 13.87 4.61 -3.63
C GLU A 33 12.46 4.27 -4.10
N THR A 34 12.34 3.64 -5.28
CA THR A 34 11.05 3.31 -5.88
C THR A 34 10.30 2.29 -5.02
N ALA A 35 10.97 1.19 -4.64
CA ALA A 35 10.38 0.14 -3.82
C ALA A 35 9.97 0.65 -2.42
N ALA A 36 10.77 1.52 -1.82
CA ALA A 36 10.44 2.14 -0.54
C ALA A 36 9.21 3.06 -0.64
N LEU A 37 9.12 3.87 -1.71
CA LEU A 37 7.96 4.74 -1.96
C LEU A 37 6.69 3.94 -2.27
N GLU A 38 6.80 2.85 -3.03
CA GLU A 38 5.67 1.93 -3.29
C GLU A 38 5.18 1.32 -1.97
N ARG A 39 6.07 0.77 -1.15
CA ARG A 39 5.69 0.19 0.15
C ARG A 39 5.04 1.22 1.08
N ILE A 40 5.56 2.44 1.14
CA ILE A 40 4.96 3.50 1.96
C ILE A 40 3.55 3.81 1.45
N ARG A 41 3.35 3.90 0.13
CA ARG A 41 2.02 4.15 -0.44
C ARG A 41 1.05 3.01 -0.17
N GLU A 42 1.45 1.77 -0.39
CA GLU A 42 0.66 0.56 -0.09
C GLU A 42 0.26 0.46 1.39
N THR A 43 1.14 0.89 2.30
CA THR A 43 0.87 0.82 3.74
C THR A 43 0.07 2.01 4.27
N GLN A 44 0.11 3.16 3.60
CA GLN A 44 -0.57 4.38 4.03
C GLN A 44 -1.93 4.59 3.36
N PHE A 45 -2.17 4.01 2.19
CA PHE A 45 -3.37 4.23 1.41
C PHE A 45 -3.97 2.89 0.97
N VAL A 46 -5.30 2.77 1.08
CA VAL A 46 -6.06 1.82 0.25
C VAL A 46 -5.75 2.19 -1.20
N ASP A 47 -5.56 1.19 -2.06
CA ASP A 47 -5.33 1.42 -3.50
C ASP A 47 -6.32 2.48 -4.03
N GLU A 48 -5.83 3.55 -4.65
CA GLU A 48 -6.67 4.67 -5.07
C GLU A 48 -7.79 4.20 -6.02
N THR A 49 -7.51 3.15 -6.81
CA THR A 49 -8.50 2.54 -7.70
C THR A 49 -9.56 1.81 -6.90
N GLU A 50 -9.17 0.93 -5.98
CA GLU A 50 -10.08 0.24 -5.06
C GLU A 50 -10.92 1.22 -4.23
N ALA A 51 -10.32 2.28 -3.68
CA ALA A 51 -11.02 3.31 -2.91
C ALA A 51 -12.04 4.07 -3.79
N ALA A 52 -11.66 4.42 -5.02
CA ALA A 52 -12.56 5.06 -5.98
C ALA A 52 -13.73 4.14 -6.36
N GLU A 53 -13.48 2.85 -6.58
CA GLU A 53 -14.53 1.86 -6.86
C GLU A 53 -15.51 1.74 -5.69
N ILE A 54 -15.01 1.58 -4.46
CA ILE A 54 -15.84 1.52 -3.24
C ILE A 54 -16.72 2.77 -3.10
N LEU A 55 -16.15 3.97 -3.32
CA LEU A 55 -16.88 5.23 -3.21
C LEU A 55 -17.89 5.44 -4.34
N SER A 56 -17.65 4.84 -5.52
CA SER A 56 -18.56 4.91 -6.66
C SER A 56 -19.80 4.01 -6.51
N ASP A 57 -19.68 2.91 -5.75
CA ASP A 57 -20.80 2.00 -5.47
C ASP A 57 -21.73 2.56 -4.38
N ARG A 58 -22.76 3.29 -4.84
CA ARG A 58 -23.79 3.88 -3.97
C ARG A 58 -24.56 2.84 -3.14
N GLU A 59 -24.74 1.62 -3.65
CA GLU A 59 -25.47 0.58 -2.94
C GLU A 59 -24.62 -0.01 -1.81
N LEU A 60 -23.33 -0.23 -2.05
CA LEU A 60 -22.37 -0.63 -1.03
C LEU A 60 -22.28 0.43 0.08
N ILE A 61 -22.07 1.70 -0.26
CA ILE A 61 -21.98 2.80 0.71
C ILE A 61 -23.23 2.86 1.59
N LYS A 62 -24.42 2.79 0.99
CA LYS A 62 -25.70 2.78 1.73
C LYS A 62 -25.80 1.62 2.72
N ARG A 63 -25.33 0.42 2.33
CA ARG A 63 -25.31 -0.76 3.21
C ARG A 63 -24.30 -0.62 4.35
N LEU A 64 -23.11 -0.09 4.07
CA LEU A 64 -22.07 0.18 5.08
C LEU A 64 -22.54 1.19 6.12
N GLU A 65 -23.16 2.30 5.69
CA GLU A 65 -23.73 3.31 6.59
C GLU A 65 -24.86 2.73 7.45
N ALA A 66 -25.74 1.92 6.86
CA ALA A 66 -26.80 1.25 7.59
C ALA A 66 -26.24 0.27 8.63
N GLY A 67 -25.24 -0.54 8.27
CA GLY A 67 -24.56 -1.45 9.17
C GLY A 67 -23.83 -0.72 10.31
N SER A 68 -23.18 0.40 10.02
CA SER A 68 -22.51 1.23 11.03
C SER A 68 -23.49 1.81 12.04
N ARG A 69 -24.64 2.33 11.57
CA ARG A 69 -25.73 2.81 12.43
C ARG A 69 -26.30 1.68 13.30
N GLN A 70 -26.59 0.53 12.70
CA GLN A 70 -27.07 -0.67 13.40
C GLN A 70 -26.08 -1.15 14.47
N ALA A 71 -24.79 -1.21 14.17
CA ALA A 71 -23.75 -1.59 15.14
C ALA A 71 -23.70 -0.61 16.31
N ARG A 72 -23.79 0.70 16.04
CA ARG A 72 -23.80 1.75 17.06
C ARG A 72 -25.06 1.70 17.93
N GLU A 73 -26.19 1.35 17.35
CA GLU A 73 -27.47 1.13 18.05
C GLU A 73 -27.56 -0.26 18.72
N ARG A 74 -26.55 -1.13 18.52
CA ARG A 74 -26.53 -2.54 18.95
C ARG A 74 -27.72 -3.36 18.40
N THR A 75 -28.24 -2.94 17.26
CA THR A 75 -29.39 -3.52 16.56
C THR A 75 -28.90 -4.15 15.27
N GLY A 76 -28.25 -5.31 15.38
CA GLY A 76 -27.79 -6.10 14.25
C GLY A 76 -27.96 -7.59 14.53
N LYS A 77 -28.01 -8.39 13.48
CA LYS A 77 -28.00 -9.86 13.58
C LYS A 77 -26.78 -10.40 12.85
N PHE A 78 -26.13 -11.38 13.44
CA PHE A 78 -25.12 -12.16 12.72
C PHE A 78 -25.81 -12.85 11.54
N VAL A 79 -25.19 -12.77 10.37
CA VAL A 79 -25.68 -13.46 9.17
C VAL A 79 -24.78 -14.68 9.00
N GLU A 80 -25.38 -15.88 9.05
CA GLU A 80 -24.70 -17.15 8.74
C GLU A 80 -24.46 -17.31 7.23
#